data_AF-A0AAV2CZX9-F1
#
_entry.id   AF-A0AAV2CZX9-F1
#
_cell.length_a   1.000
_cell.length_b   1.000
_cell.length_c   1.000
_cell.angle_alpha   90.00
_cell.angle_beta   90.00
_cell.angle_gamma   90.00
#
_symmetry.space_group_name_H-M   'P 1'
#
loop_
_entity.id
_entity.type
_entity.pdbx_description
1 polymer ?
#
loop_
_entity_poly.entity_id
_entity_poly.type
_entity_poly.pdbx_seq_one_letter_code
_entity_poly.pdbx_strand_id
1 'polypeptide(L)'
;MSDDNSKVASNGSTKAPVDEKFLTSNVNFVYFLPQSYSQHVGDLLTPSNYGEWVIDMTDSLLAKNKLGFVDGTIHQPTTPREKAAWTRVDVTLKGWLKASMTLEVRRRIRLAKTSKHKG
;
A
#
# COMPACT_ATOMS: atom_id res chain seq x y z
N MET A 1 15.06 -20.56 -49.54
CA MET A 1 13.84 -20.55 -48.72
C MET A 1 14.27 -20.23 -47.31
N SER A 2 13.66 -19.17 -46.77
CA SER A 2 13.87 -18.61 -45.44
C SER A 2 13.30 -19.50 -44.33
N ASP A 3 13.45 -19.03 -43.09
CA ASP A 3 12.81 -19.42 -41.81
C ASP A 3 13.83 -20.16 -40.89
N ASP A 4 14.54 -19.50 -39.96
CA ASP A 4 14.10 -18.79 -38.74
C ASP A 4 13.09 -19.59 -37.91
N ASN A 5 13.49 -20.07 -36.72
CA ASN A 5 12.78 -19.75 -35.47
C ASN A 5 13.44 -20.37 -34.21
N SER A 6 13.91 -19.47 -33.35
CA SER A 6 14.03 -19.46 -31.88
C SER A 6 14.26 -20.74 -31.05
N LYS A 7 15.41 -20.71 -30.37
CA LYS A 7 15.67 -21.37 -29.09
C LYS A 7 14.94 -20.60 -27.99
N VAL A 8 13.81 -21.11 -27.52
CA VAL A 8 13.11 -20.60 -26.33
C VAL A 8 13.95 -20.96 -25.09
N ALA A 9 14.67 -19.99 -24.55
CA ALA A 9 15.23 -20.07 -23.21
C ALA A 9 14.09 -19.83 -22.20
N SER A 10 13.80 -20.82 -21.35
CA SER A 10 12.87 -20.63 -20.24
C SER A 10 13.51 -19.69 -19.22
N ASN A 11 13.00 -18.47 -19.11
CA ASN A 11 13.38 -17.54 -18.06
C ASN A 11 12.87 -18.07 -16.71
N GLY A 12 13.75 -18.73 -15.96
CA GLY A 12 13.61 -18.87 -14.53
C GLY A 12 13.63 -17.48 -13.90
N SER A 13 12.50 -17.05 -13.36
CA SER A 13 12.39 -15.81 -12.59
C SER A 13 13.08 -16.01 -11.24
N THR A 14 14.40 -15.79 -11.23
CA THR A 14 15.17 -15.67 -10.00
C THR A 14 14.78 -14.35 -9.36
N LYS A 15 13.98 -14.38 -8.28
CA LYS A 15 13.75 -13.20 -7.43
C LYS A 15 15.10 -12.76 -6.86
N ALA A 16 15.67 -11.72 -7.45
CA ALA A 16 16.83 -11.05 -6.87
C ALA A 16 16.46 -10.54 -5.47
N PRO A 17 17.37 -10.62 -4.47
CA PRO A 17 17.15 -10.01 -3.18
C PRO A 17 16.96 -8.50 -3.40
N VAL A 18 15.86 -7.96 -2.89
CA VAL A 18 15.63 -6.52 -2.91
C VAL A 18 16.74 -5.89 -2.07
N ASP A 19 17.59 -5.06 -2.70
CA ASP A 19 18.78 -4.50 -2.05
C ASP A 19 18.36 -3.54 -0.93
N GLU A 20 18.46 -4.04 0.31
CA GLU A 20 18.11 -3.37 1.56
C GLU A 20 18.82 -2.01 1.69
N LYS A 21 20.00 -1.86 1.09
CA LYS A 21 20.72 -0.57 1.08
C LYS A 21 20.01 0.52 0.29
N PHE A 22 19.28 0.18 -0.77
CA PHE A 22 18.56 1.17 -1.59
C PHE A 22 17.36 1.77 -0.84
N LEU A 23 16.81 1.04 0.13
CA LEU A 23 15.74 1.53 1.02
C LEU A 23 16.32 2.44 2.12
N THR A 24 17.51 2.14 2.63
CA THR A 24 18.13 2.88 3.75
C THR A 24 18.70 4.25 3.37
N SER A 25 19.18 4.46 2.14
CA SER A 25 19.58 5.80 1.66
C SER A 25 18.39 6.74 1.41
N ASN A 26 17.17 6.17 1.39
CA ASN A 26 15.92 6.83 1.04
C ASN A 26 15.01 7.08 2.25
N VAL A 27 15.53 7.06 3.49
CA VAL A 27 14.76 7.39 4.71
C VAL A 27 13.99 8.70 4.56
N ASN A 28 14.57 9.69 3.87
CA ASN A 28 13.85 10.92 3.58
C ASN A 28 12.66 10.69 2.63
N PHE A 29 12.76 9.85 1.59
CA PHE A 29 11.68 9.61 0.62
C PHE A 29 10.56 8.72 1.18
N VAL A 30 10.90 7.73 2.00
CA VAL A 30 9.93 6.84 2.65
C VAL A 30 9.00 7.63 3.57
N TYR A 31 9.55 8.58 4.33
CA TYR A 31 8.78 9.48 5.19
C TYR A 31 8.37 10.80 4.53
N PHE A 32 8.89 11.09 3.34
CA PHE A 32 8.51 12.29 2.60
C PHE A 32 7.06 12.16 2.17
N LEU A 33 6.39 13.26 2.41
CA LEU A 33 4.98 13.36 2.17
C LEU A 33 4.76 14.70 1.42
N PRO A 34 4.69 14.72 0.07
CA PRO A 34 4.44 15.93 -0.71
C PRO A 34 3.01 16.47 -0.52
N GLN A 35 2.83 17.78 -0.35
CA GLN A 35 1.54 18.45 -0.07
C GLN A 35 0.36 18.05 -1.00
N SER A 36 0.65 17.48 -2.17
CA SER A 36 -0.29 17.08 -3.22
C SER A 36 -0.35 15.56 -3.45
N TYR A 37 -0.41 14.75 -2.39
CA TYR A 37 -0.90 13.38 -2.53
C TYR A 37 -2.37 13.42 -2.92
N SER A 38 -2.55 13.51 -4.22
CA SER A 38 -3.80 13.34 -4.90
C SER A 38 -4.36 11.99 -4.49
N GLN A 39 -5.58 12.01 -3.96
CA GLN A 39 -6.35 10.87 -3.43
C GLN A 39 -6.76 9.85 -4.50
N HIS A 40 -6.04 9.75 -5.62
CA HIS A 40 -6.42 8.89 -6.72
C HIS A 40 -6.10 7.44 -6.39
N VAL A 41 -7.13 6.78 -5.88
CA VAL A 41 -7.34 5.34 -5.90
C VAL A 41 -8.68 5.21 -6.60
N GLY A 42 -8.66 4.79 -7.87
CA GLY A 42 -9.79 4.72 -8.81
C GLY A 42 -11.17 5.11 -8.27
N ASP A 43 -12.07 4.14 -8.21
CA ASP A 43 -13.37 4.30 -7.58
C ASP A 43 -13.30 4.13 -6.06
N LEU A 44 -14.25 4.73 -5.33
CA LEU A 44 -14.39 4.48 -3.90
C LEU A 44 -14.73 3.00 -3.63
N LEU A 45 -14.24 2.46 -2.51
CA LEU A 45 -14.63 1.13 -2.05
C LEU A 45 -16.13 1.10 -1.72
N THR A 46 -16.84 0.28 -2.48
CA THR A 46 -18.24 -0.10 -2.31
C THR A 46 -18.32 -1.55 -1.84
N PRO A 47 -19.51 -2.03 -1.43
CA PRO A 47 -19.69 -3.45 -1.10
C PRO A 47 -19.43 -4.42 -2.26
N SER A 48 -19.42 -3.96 -3.52
CA SER A 48 -19.37 -4.82 -4.71
C SER A 48 -18.05 -4.78 -5.48
N ASN A 49 -17.15 -3.81 -5.22
CA ASN A 49 -15.92 -3.61 -6.02
C ASN A 49 -14.61 -3.83 -5.23
N TYR A 50 -14.64 -4.57 -4.12
CA TYR A 50 -13.43 -4.79 -3.29
C TYR A 50 -12.25 -5.36 -4.08
N GLY A 51 -12.51 -6.28 -5.02
CA GLY A 51 -11.46 -6.94 -5.81
C GLY A 51 -10.68 -5.97 -6.71
N GLU A 52 -11.36 -5.05 -7.38
CA GLU A 52 -10.71 -4.02 -8.21
C GLU A 52 -10.05 -2.96 -7.32
N TRP A 53 -10.76 -2.51 -6.29
CA TRP A 53 -10.28 -1.49 -5.37
C TRP A 53 -8.99 -1.89 -4.66
N VAL A 54 -8.85 -3.15 -4.24
CA VAL A 54 -7.64 -3.60 -3.53
C VAL A 54 -6.42 -3.66 -4.43
N ILE A 55 -6.60 -3.94 -5.73
CA ILE A 55 -5.53 -3.90 -6.72
C ILE A 55 -5.09 -2.44 -6.91
N ASP A 56 -6.04 -1.55 -7.23
CA ASP A 56 -5.77 -0.13 -7.44
C ASP A 56 -5.12 0.54 -6.21
N MET A 57 -5.60 0.22 -5.01
CA MET A 57 -5.05 0.74 -3.76
C MET A 57 -3.62 0.21 -3.53
N THR A 58 -3.40 -1.08 -3.76
CA THR A 58 -2.07 -1.70 -3.63
C THR A 58 -1.07 -1.05 -4.59
N ASP A 59 -1.43 -0.90 -5.87
CA ASP A 59 -0.60 -0.29 -6.89
C ASP A 59 -0.31 1.19 -6.58
N SER A 60 -1.33 1.93 -6.14
CA SER A 60 -1.20 3.33 -5.73
C SER A 60 -0.24 3.50 -4.54
N LEU A 61 -0.23 2.56 -3.60
CA LEU A 61 0.69 2.55 -2.45
C LEU A 61 2.10 2.09 -2.82
N LEU A 62 2.22 1.09 -3.69
CA LEU A 62 3.51 0.62 -4.23
C LEU A 62 4.23 1.73 -4.98
N ALA A 63 3.54 2.43 -5.88
CA ALA A 63 4.09 3.55 -6.64
C ALA A 63 4.60 4.70 -5.74
N LYS A 64 4.11 4.79 -4.50
CA LYS A 64 4.49 5.81 -3.52
C LYS A 64 5.52 5.32 -2.49
N ASN A 65 5.96 4.05 -2.58
CA ASN A 65 6.76 3.37 -1.58
C ASN A 65 6.10 3.42 -0.18
N LYS A 66 4.79 3.21 -0.13
CA LYS A 66 3.97 3.28 1.10
C LYS A 66 3.29 1.97 1.48
N LEU A 67 3.32 0.95 0.62
CA LEU A 67 2.71 -0.36 0.93
C LEU A 67 3.24 -0.93 2.25
N GLY A 68 4.53 -0.71 2.53
CA GLY A 68 5.18 -1.19 3.74
C GLY A 68 4.58 -0.69 5.08
N PHE A 69 3.91 0.46 5.06
CA PHE A 69 3.20 0.98 6.23
C PHE A 69 1.86 0.27 6.47
N VAL A 70 1.27 -0.32 5.43
CA VAL A 70 -0.04 -0.99 5.47
C VAL A 70 0.11 -2.48 5.72
N ASP A 71 1.07 -3.13 5.05
CA ASP A 71 1.36 -4.56 5.24
C ASP A 71 2.22 -4.86 6.48
N GLY A 72 2.81 -3.83 7.09
CA GLY A 72 3.59 -3.93 8.31
C GLY A 72 5.07 -4.27 8.12
N THR A 73 5.57 -4.34 6.89
CA THR A 73 7.01 -4.54 6.60
C THR A 73 7.87 -3.33 6.98
N ILE A 74 7.30 -2.13 7.05
CA ILE A 74 7.93 -0.93 7.63
C ILE A 74 7.47 -0.77 9.08
N HIS A 75 8.27 -1.28 10.00
CA HIS A 75 8.01 -1.17 11.43
C HIS A 75 8.19 0.25 11.97
N GLN A 76 7.49 0.54 13.06
CA GLN A 76 7.67 1.80 13.77
C GLN A 76 9.11 1.91 14.31
N PRO A 77 9.83 3.00 14.01
CA PRO A 77 11.19 3.19 14.47
C PRO A 77 11.25 3.57 15.96
N THR A 78 12.42 3.37 16.58
CA THR A 78 12.67 3.66 18.00
C THR A 78 13.14 5.09 18.23
N THR A 79 13.77 5.74 17.24
CA THR A 79 14.30 7.09 17.41
C THR A 79 13.15 8.12 17.39
N PRO A 80 13.15 9.15 18.27
CA PRO A 80 12.07 10.13 18.33
C PRO A 80 11.81 10.86 17.00
N ARG A 81 12.88 11.20 16.27
CA ARG A 81 12.81 11.91 14.99
C ARG A 81 12.12 11.08 13.92
N GLU A 82 12.53 9.83 13.75
CA GLU A 82 11.94 8.93 12.76
C GLU A 82 10.54 8.51 13.18
N LYS A 83 10.28 8.36 14.49
CA LYS A 83 8.94 8.03 15.00
C LYS A 83 7.92 9.12 14.67
N ALA A 84 8.29 10.40 14.78
CA ALA A 84 7.41 11.50 14.39
C ALA A 84 7.08 11.45 12.89
N ALA A 85 8.09 11.18 12.05
CA ALA A 85 7.93 11.08 10.60
C ALA A 85 7.07 9.86 10.20
N TRP A 86 7.35 8.69 10.78
CA TRP A 86 6.56 7.47 10.62
C TRP A 86 5.10 7.68 11.04
N THR A 87 4.87 8.31 12.19
CA THR A 87 3.53 8.58 12.71
C THR A 87 2.73 9.49 11.78
N ARG A 88 3.39 10.50 11.18
CA ARG A 88 2.74 11.37 10.19
C ARG A 88 2.27 10.57 8.98
N VAL A 89 3.12 9.68 8.45
CA VAL A 89 2.75 8.80 7.33
C VAL A 89 1.60 7.88 7.70
N ASP A 90 1.69 7.19 8.84
CA ASP A 90 0.66 6.26 9.32
C ASP A 90 -0.71 6.93 9.49
N VAL A 91 -0.77 8.11 10.14
CA VAL A 91 -2.01 8.87 10.31
C VAL A 91 -2.58 9.32 8.96
N THR A 92 -1.72 9.78 8.05
CA THR A 92 -2.13 10.23 6.71
C THR A 92 -2.70 9.07 5.88
N LEU A 93 -2.02 7.91 5.84
CA LEU A 93 -2.49 6.72 5.13
C LEU A 93 -3.81 6.21 5.68
N LYS A 94 -3.98 6.19 7.02
CA LYS A 94 -5.26 5.87 7.66
C LYS A 94 -6.37 6.84 7.25
N GLY A 95 -6.04 8.12 7.08
CA GLY A 95 -6.97 9.13 6.54
C GLY A 95 -7.39 8.81 5.12
N TRP A 96 -6.45 8.47 4.24
CA TRP A 96 -6.73 8.15 2.83
C TRP A 96 -7.48 6.84 2.66
N LEU A 97 -7.12 5.80 3.41
CA LEU A 97 -7.85 4.53 3.42
C LEU A 97 -9.30 4.75 3.84
N LYS A 98 -9.57 5.63 4.81
CA LYS A 98 -10.95 5.98 5.18
C LYS A 98 -11.64 6.81 4.11
N ALA A 99 -10.94 7.73 3.44
CA ALA A 99 -11.50 8.60 2.41
C ALA A 99 -11.84 7.83 1.12
N SER A 100 -11.06 6.80 0.79
CA SER A 100 -11.25 5.90 -0.34
C SER A 100 -12.35 4.86 -0.11
N MET A 101 -13.15 4.97 0.97
CA MET A 101 -14.29 4.11 1.25
C MET A 101 -15.59 4.91 1.24
N THR A 102 -16.63 4.32 0.67
CA THR A 102 -17.99 4.84 0.81
C THR A 102 -18.43 4.87 2.29
N LEU A 103 -19.38 5.76 2.60
CA LEU A 103 -19.94 5.87 3.94
C LEU A 103 -20.59 4.55 4.40
N GLU A 104 -21.21 3.81 3.48
CA GLU A 104 -21.80 2.50 3.75
C GLU A 104 -20.76 1.49 4.24
N VAL A 105 -19.65 1.34 3.51
CA VAL A 105 -18.55 0.45 3.89
C VAL A 105 -17.97 0.85 5.25
N ARG A 106 -17.76 2.14 5.49
CA ARG A 106 -17.29 2.64 6.79
C ARG A 106 -18.23 2.28 7.94
N ARG A 107 -19.55 2.36 7.74
CA ARG A 107 -20.55 1.97 8.74
C ARG A 107 -20.54 0.47 8.99
N ARG A 108 -20.47 -0.35 7.94
CA ARG A 108 -20.39 -1.81 8.06
C ARG A 108 -19.17 -2.27 8.85
N ILE A 109 -18.00 -1.69 8.58
CA ILE A 109 -16.76 -1.98 9.34
C ILE A 109 -16.92 -1.59 10.82
N ARG A 110 -17.54 -0.43 11.10
CA ARG A 110 -17.77 0.02 12.48
C ARG A 110 -18.70 -0.93 13.24
N LEU A 111 -19.78 -1.39 12.59
CA LEU A 111 -20.77 -2.30 13.19
C LEU A 111 -20.18 -3.70 13.44
N ALA A 112 -19.37 -4.22 12.51
CA ALA A 112 -18.71 -5.51 12.68
C ALA A 112 -17.81 -5.55 13.93
N LYS A 113 -17.09 -4.46 14.22
CA LYS A 113 -16.25 -4.34 15.44
C LYS A 113 -17.04 -4.27 16.74
N THR A 114 -18.31 -3.86 16.67
CA THR A 114 -19.19 -3.74 17.85
C THR A 114 -20.05 -4.98 18.10
N SER A 115 -19.98 -6.00 17.24
CA SER A 115 -20.69 -7.26 17.44
C SER A 115 -19.92 -8.13 18.45
N LYS A 116 -19.99 -7.76 19.73
CA LYS A 116 -19.82 -8.73 20.81
C LYS A 116 -21.18 -9.38 21.04
N HIS A 117 -21.20 -10.69 20.81
CA HIS A 117 -22.12 -11.70 21.32
C HIS A 117 -23.06 -11.19 22.41
N LYS A 118 -24.35 -11.05 22.08
CA LYS A 118 -25.41 -11.31 23.04
C LYS A 118 -25.79 -12.78 22.84
N GLY A 119 -25.57 -13.58 23.89
CA GLY A 119 -26.18 -14.90 24.03
C GLY A 119 -27.67 -14.79 24.31
#